data_AF-A0A955N4Z6-F1
#
_entry.id   AF-A0A955N4Z6-F1
#
_cell.length_a   1.000
_cell.length_b   1.000
_cell.length_c   1.000
_cell.angle_alpha   90.00
_cell.angle_beta   90.00
_cell.angle_gamma   90.00
#
_symmetry.space_group_name_H-M   'P 1'
#
loop_
_entity.id
_entity.type
_entity.pdbx_description
1 polymer ?
#
loop_
_entity_poly.entity_id
_entity_poly.type
_entity_poly.pdbx_seq_one_letter_code
_entity_poly.pdbx_strand_id
1 'polypeptide(L)'
;RSGSPLPLTDKLRLDHGALGTLIMPTPTRAIIESIRMILDSHNGLEEGSEGVYVQCEQIAGVEIEDLLRRLQAVSPVSVADYSDTPTVFGTIRRVLRRAGYPPESMGPP
;
A
#
# COMPACT_ATOMS: atom_id res chain seq x y z
N ARG A 1 21.85 -4.66 -3.35
CA ARG A 1 20.73 -4.97 -4.27
C ARG A 1 21.10 -6.26 -5.02
N SER A 2 20.80 -7.43 -4.45
CA SER A 2 21.23 -8.73 -5.01
C SER A 2 20.33 -9.90 -4.58
N GLY A 3 19.11 -9.61 -4.11
CA GLY A 3 18.10 -10.63 -3.80
C GLY A 3 17.16 -10.84 -4.98
N SER A 4 16.73 -12.09 -5.19
CA SER A 4 15.65 -12.41 -6.13
C SER A 4 14.33 -11.82 -5.63
N PRO A 5 13.53 -11.18 -6.50
CA PRO A 5 12.23 -10.66 -6.11
C PRO A 5 11.28 -11.80 -5.74
N LEU A 6 10.41 -11.56 -4.75
CA LEU A 6 9.33 -12.49 -4.42
C LEU A 6 8.39 -12.64 -5.62
N PRO A 7 7.80 -13.82 -5.87
CA PRO A 7 6.85 -14.02 -6.95
C PRO A 7 5.68 -13.00 -6.95
N LEU A 8 5.30 -12.49 -5.77
CA LEU A 8 4.19 -11.53 -5.59
C LEU A 8 4.58 -10.05 -5.76
N THR A 9 5.86 -9.75 -6.04
CA THR A 9 6.40 -8.38 -6.03
C THR A 9 5.62 -7.42 -6.95
N ASP A 10 5.21 -7.86 -8.13
CA ASP A 10 4.53 -6.98 -9.09
C ASP A 10 3.11 -6.62 -8.63
N LYS A 11 2.38 -7.56 -8.03
CA LYS A 11 1.06 -7.29 -7.44
C LYS A 11 1.16 -6.37 -6.23
N LEU A 12 2.11 -6.63 -5.33
CA LEU A 12 2.37 -5.77 -4.16
C LEU A 12 2.67 -4.32 -4.56
N ARG A 13 3.52 -4.12 -5.57
CA ARG A 13 3.84 -2.78 -6.11
C ARG A 13 2.62 -2.05 -6.63
N LEU A 14 1.72 -2.75 -7.31
CA LEU A 14 0.50 -2.15 -7.85
C LEU A 14 -0.47 -1.77 -6.74
N ASP A 15 -0.67 -2.67 -5.77
CA ASP A 15 -1.56 -2.42 -4.63
C ASP A 15 -1.05 -1.29 -3.74
N HIS A 16 0.24 -1.31 -3.37
CA HIS A 16 0.87 -0.24 -2.59
C HIS A 16 0.79 1.11 -3.31
N GLY A 17 0.99 1.12 -4.62
CA GLY A 17 0.81 2.33 -5.43
C GLY A 17 -0.63 2.85 -5.39
N ALA A 18 -1.62 1.97 -5.46
CA ALA A 18 -3.03 2.35 -5.34
C ALA A 18 -3.34 2.89 -3.94
N LEU A 19 -3.01 2.16 -2.88
CA LEU A 19 -3.21 2.56 -1.48
C LEU A 19 -2.54 3.90 -1.17
N GLY A 20 -1.28 4.07 -1.60
CA GLY A 20 -0.52 5.31 -1.39
C GLY A 20 -1.14 6.53 -2.07
N THR A 21 -1.85 6.35 -3.19
CA THR A 21 -2.57 7.48 -3.83
C THR A 21 -3.93 7.76 -3.21
N LEU A 22 -4.60 6.73 -2.66
CA LEU A 22 -5.92 6.87 -2.04
C LEU A 22 -5.89 7.67 -0.74
N ILE A 23 -4.72 7.77 -0.09
CA ILE A 23 -4.53 8.57 1.12
C ILE A 23 -4.16 10.04 0.84
N MET A 24 -3.99 10.42 -0.43
CA MET A 24 -3.64 11.80 -0.80
C MET A 24 -4.80 12.81 -0.73
N PRO A 25 -6.01 12.52 -1.24
CA PRO A 25 -7.13 13.46 -1.17
C PRO A 25 -7.84 13.40 0.19
N THR A 26 -8.76 14.34 0.42
CA THR A 26 -9.64 14.33 1.59
C THR A 26 -10.41 13.00 1.63
N PRO A 27 -10.41 12.26 2.77
CA PRO A 27 -11.10 10.98 2.86
C PRO A 27 -12.60 11.13 2.57
N THR A 28 -13.09 10.37 1.60
CA THR A 28 -14.53 10.23 1.31
C THR A 28 -14.96 8.78 1.48
N ARG A 29 -16.27 8.55 1.59
CA ARG A 29 -16.80 7.19 1.66
C ARG A 29 -16.32 6.30 0.50
N ALA A 30 -16.35 6.80 -0.73
CA ALA A 30 -15.90 6.07 -1.91
C ALA A 30 -14.40 5.72 -1.87
N ILE A 31 -13.56 6.63 -1.35
CA ILE A 31 -12.13 6.36 -1.13
C ILE A 31 -11.94 5.27 -0.09
N ILE A 32 -12.63 5.35 1.05
CA ILE A 32 -12.54 4.34 2.11
C ILE A 32 -13.02 2.98 1.63
N GLU A 33 -14.12 2.92 0.86
CA GLU A 33 -14.60 1.68 0.24
C GLU A 33 -13.58 1.09 -0.74
N SER A 34 -12.91 1.93 -1.52
CA SER A 34 -11.82 1.50 -2.41
C SER A 34 -10.62 0.95 -1.65
N ILE A 35 -10.21 1.60 -0.55
CA ILE A 35 -9.13 1.10 0.32
C ILE A 35 -9.50 -0.27 0.87
N ARG A 36 -10.71 -0.44 1.40
CA ARG A 36 -11.18 -1.72 1.95
C ARG A 36 -11.16 -2.83 0.90
N MET A 37 -11.68 -2.56 -0.30
CA MET A 37 -11.66 -3.53 -1.41
C MET A 37 -10.24 -4.00 -1.74
N ILE A 38 -9.25 -3.09 -1.73
CA ILE A 38 -7.85 -3.47 -1.97
C ILE A 38 -7.35 -4.34 -0.83
N LEU A 39 -7.52 -3.90 0.43
CA LEU A 39 -7.04 -4.60 1.61
C LEU A 39 -7.63 -6.00 1.78
N ASP A 40 -8.91 -6.20 1.43
CA ASP A 40 -9.57 -7.51 1.49
C ASP A 40 -8.82 -8.58 0.68
N SER A 41 -8.20 -8.20 -0.44
CA SER A 41 -7.37 -9.11 -1.25
C SER A 41 -5.88 -9.03 -0.90
N HIS A 42 -5.38 -7.85 -0.56
CA HIS A 42 -3.97 -7.58 -0.32
C HIS A 42 -3.46 -8.20 0.98
N ASN A 43 -4.26 -8.16 2.05
CA ASN A 43 -3.86 -8.69 3.35
C ASN A 43 -3.53 -10.18 3.28
N GLY A 44 -4.23 -10.96 2.44
CA GLY A 44 -3.91 -12.37 2.25
C GLY A 44 -2.51 -12.61 1.66
N LEU A 45 -2.00 -11.67 0.85
CA LEU A 45 -0.66 -11.74 0.26
C LEU A 45 0.44 -11.38 1.27
N GLU A 46 0.15 -10.45 2.18
CA GLU A 46 1.12 -9.98 3.17
C GLU A 46 1.09 -10.80 4.47
N GLU A 47 -0.10 -10.98 5.05
CA GLU A 47 -0.34 -11.55 6.39
C GLU A 47 -0.66 -13.05 6.38
N GLY A 48 -0.85 -13.65 5.21
CA GLY A 48 -1.10 -15.09 5.09
C GLY A 48 0.03 -15.94 5.68
N SER A 49 -0.23 -17.21 5.96
CA SER A 49 0.77 -18.13 6.54
C SER A 49 2.03 -18.30 5.68
N GLU A 50 1.91 -18.06 4.37
CA GLU A 50 3.01 -18.04 3.39
C GLU A 50 3.25 -16.63 2.83
N GLY A 51 2.73 -15.60 3.50
CA GLY A 51 2.73 -14.22 3.08
C GLY A 51 4.09 -13.54 3.24
N VAL A 52 4.16 -12.29 2.78
CA VAL A 52 5.38 -11.47 2.83
C VAL A 52 5.94 -11.35 4.24
N TYR A 53 5.09 -11.22 5.27
CA TYR A 53 5.55 -10.99 6.63
C TYR A 53 6.36 -12.18 7.17
N VAL A 54 5.84 -13.40 6.99
CA VAL A 54 6.54 -14.64 7.38
C VAL A 54 7.88 -14.77 6.65
N GLN A 55 7.92 -14.47 5.34
CA GLN A 55 9.15 -14.52 4.56
C GLN A 55 10.18 -13.49 5.03
N CYS A 56 9.74 -12.26 5.37
CA CYS A 56 10.60 -11.22 5.92
C CYS A 56 11.18 -11.61 7.29
N GLU A 57 10.37 -12.21 8.17
CA GLU A 57 10.85 -12.70 9.47
C GLU A 57 11.90 -13.81 9.30
N GLN A 58 11.66 -14.76 8.39
CA GLN A 58 12.63 -15.82 8.08
C GLN A 58 13.95 -15.26 7.54
N ILE A 59 13.89 -14.25 6.67
CA ILE A 59 15.07 -13.60 6.10
C ILE A 59 15.84 -12.80 7.16
N ALA A 60 15.13 -12.05 8.02
CA ALA A 60 15.74 -11.29 9.10
C ALA A 60 16.39 -12.21 10.14
N GLY A 61 15.77 -13.36 10.42
CA GLY A 61 16.28 -14.37 11.34
C GLY A 61 16.63 -13.76 12.69
N VAL A 62 17.89 -13.88 13.10
CA VAL A 62 18.39 -13.37 14.40
C VAL A 62 18.40 -11.83 14.49
N GLU A 63 18.32 -11.12 13.36
CA GLU A 63 18.35 -9.65 13.33
C GLU A 63 16.97 -9.02 13.56
N ILE A 64 15.90 -9.82 13.69
CA ILE A 64 14.52 -9.32 13.77
C ILE A 64 14.31 -8.38 14.96
N GLU A 65 14.86 -8.72 16.14
CA GLU A 65 14.72 -7.90 17.35
C GLU A 65 15.41 -6.54 17.18
N ASP A 66 16.61 -6.54 16.59
CA ASP A 66 17.39 -5.32 16.33
C ASP A 66 16.70 -4.43 15.28
N LEU A 67 16.14 -5.04 14.24
CA LEU A 67 15.35 -4.35 13.22
C LEU A 67 14.11 -3.70 13.84
N LEU A 68 13.36 -4.43 14.66
CA LEU A 68 12.17 -3.90 15.35
C LEU A 68 12.53 -2.74 16.29
N ARG A 69 13.61 -2.86 17.07
CA ARG A 69 14.09 -1.75 17.92
C ARG A 69 14.41 -0.50 17.10
N ARG A 70 15.05 -0.66 15.95
CA ARG A 70 15.36 0.46 15.04
C ARG A 70 14.10 1.09 14.44
N LEU A 71 13.12 0.28 14.05
CA LEU A 71 11.85 0.77 13.50
C LEU A 71 11.06 1.56 14.54
N GLN A 72 11.02 1.09 15.79
CA GLN A 72 10.35 1.77 16.90
C GLN A 72 11.03 3.09 17.32
N ALA A 73 12.34 3.22 17.06
CA ALA A 73 13.10 4.43 17.36
C ALA A 73 13.00 5.52 16.27
N VAL A 74 12.29 5.27 15.17
CA VAL A 74 12.13 6.25 14.09
C VAL A 74 11.28 7.43 14.58
N SER A 75 11.82 8.65 14.41
CA SER A 75 11.08 9.87 14.72
C SER A 75 9.84 10.01 13.83
N PRO A 76 8.72 10.54 14.36
CA PRO A 76 7.55 10.86 13.56
C PRO A 76 7.92 11.76 12.37
N VAL A 77 7.36 11.45 11.21
CA VAL A 77 7.52 12.26 10.00
C VAL A 77 6.35 13.22 9.85
N SER A 78 6.64 14.42 9.33
CA SER A 78 5.58 15.37 8.95
C SER A 78 4.74 14.74 7.84
N VAL A 79 3.42 14.76 8.02
CA VAL A 79 2.47 14.31 7.00
C VAL A 79 2.07 15.52 6.16
N ALA A 80 1.95 15.33 4.84
CA ALA A 80 1.46 16.37 3.95
C ALA A 80 -0.05 16.57 4.12
N ASP A 81 -0.53 17.79 3.86
CA ASP A 81 -1.97 18.06 3.80
C ASP A 81 -2.62 17.31 2.65
N TYR A 82 -3.94 17.11 2.76
CA TYR A 82 -4.72 16.52 1.68
C TYR A 82 -4.69 17.38 0.41
N SER A 83 -4.74 16.73 -0.75
CA SER A 83 -4.78 17.39 -2.06
C SER A 83 -5.97 16.90 -2.89
N ASP A 84 -6.98 17.75 -3.02
CA ASP A 84 -8.19 17.48 -3.81
C ASP A 84 -8.09 17.99 -5.26
N THR A 85 -6.87 18.06 -5.80
CA THR A 85 -6.67 18.55 -7.17
C THR A 85 -7.16 17.54 -8.23
N PRO A 86 -7.65 17.99 -9.39
CA PRO A 86 -7.98 17.13 -10.54
C PRO A 86 -6.89 16.11 -10.90
N THR A 87 -5.62 16.51 -10.77
CA THR A 87 -4.45 15.66 -11.05
C THR A 87 -4.37 14.47 -10.09
N VAL A 88 -4.70 14.64 -8.81
CA VAL A 88 -4.74 13.56 -7.83
C VAL A 88 -5.81 12.55 -8.20
N PHE A 89 -7.05 13.00 -8.46
CA PHE A 89 -8.12 12.10 -8.89
C PHE A 89 -7.83 11.42 -10.24
N GLY A 90 -7.20 12.13 -11.18
CA GLY A 90 -6.71 11.54 -12.43
C GLY A 90 -5.64 10.45 -12.21
N THR A 91 -4.79 10.61 -11.19
CA THR A 91 -3.78 9.62 -10.81
C THR A 91 -4.42 8.41 -10.14
N ILE A 92 -5.33 8.61 -9.19
CA ILE A 92 -6.03 7.53 -8.49
C ILE A 92 -6.74 6.62 -9.51
N ARG A 93 -7.52 7.21 -10.45
CA ARG A 93 -8.20 6.44 -11.51
C ARG A 93 -7.24 5.57 -12.32
N ARG A 94 -6.04 6.07 -12.61
CA ARG A 94 -5.00 5.37 -13.40
C ARG A 94 -4.40 4.20 -12.63
N VAL A 95 -4.03 4.41 -11.36
CA VAL A 95 -3.37 3.38 -10.56
C VAL A 95 -4.33 2.27 -10.15
N LEU A 96 -5.60 2.59 -9.86
CA LEU A 96 -6.63 1.57 -9.61
C LEU A 96 -6.82 0.65 -10.81
N ARG A 97 -7.00 1.23 -12.00
CA ARG A 97 -7.10 0.44 -13.24
C ARG A 97 -5.87 -0.44 -13.47
N ARG A 98 -4.67 0.09 -13.20
CA ARG A 98 -3.43 -0.67 -13.36
C ARG A 98 -3.31 -1.81 -12.34
N ALA A 99 -3.83 -1.61 -11.13
CA ALA A 99 -3.85 -2.60 -10.06
C ALA A 99 -5.00 -3.61 -10.18
N GLY A 100 -5.91 -3.41 -11.14
CA GLY A 100 -7.03 -4.30 -11.43
C GLY A 100 -8.32 -3.98 -10.65
N TYR A 101 -8.41 -2.81 -10.02
CA TYR A 101 -9.59 -2.39 -9.26
C TYR A 101 -10.45 -1.40 -10.05
N PRO A 102 -11.78 -1.46 -9.93
CA PRO A 102 -12.67 -0.50 -10.53
C PRO A 102 -12.48 0.88 -9.88
N PRO A 103 -12.28 1.95 -10.66
CA PRO A 103 -12.29 3.31 -10.14
C PRO A 103 -13.75 3.79 -10.00
N GLU A 104 -14.51 3.18 -9.09
CA GLU A 104 -15.92 3.57 -8.89
C GLU A 104 -16.03 4.99 -8.34
N SER A 105 -17.00 5.76 -8.86
CA SER A 105 -17.52 7.06 -8.38
C SER A 105 -16.57 7.91 -7.52
N MET A 106 -15.32 8.02 -7.93
CA MET A 106 -14.39 8.99 -7.37
C MET A 106 -14.85 10.35 -7.87
N GLY A 107 -14.88 11.35 -6.99
CA GLY A 107 -15.39 12.69 -7.26
C GLY A 107 -14.96 13.27 -8.62
N PRO A 108 -15.63 14.36 -9.06
CA PRO A 108 -15.57 14.79 -10.45
C PRO A 108 -14.13 15.03 -10.92
N PRO A 109 -13.87 14.95 -12.24
CA PRO A 109 -12.62 15.43 -12.82
C PRO A 109 -12.33 16.87 -12.44
#